data_AF-A0A0F2P1K2-F1
#
_entry.id   AF-A0A0F2P1K2-F1
#
_cell.length_a   1.000
_cell.length_b   1.000
_cell.length_c   1.000
_cell.angle_alpha   90.00
_cell.angle_beta   90.00
_cell.angle_gamma   90.00
#
_symmetry.space_group_name_H-M   'P 1'
#
loop_
_entity.id
_entity.type
_entity.pdbx_description
1 polymer ?
#
loop_
_entity_poly.entity_id
_entity_poly.type
_entity_poly.pdbx_seq_one_letter_code
_entity_poly.pdbx_strand_id
1 'polypeptide(L)'
;MIDAVDILTAVFAMATGYATSWIGFEIVRIAGWREPARDRISGGPVRIGIEVALAAVIGPRLLLRNGFANWRRGLVSLPLYTVLTLVAAGWSMCSGVVVLQLAFASGYFLA
;
A
#
# COMPACT_ATOMS: atom_id res chain seq x y z
N MET A 1 17.78 17.89 -13.21
CA MET A 1 18.81 17.06 -12.55
C MET A 1 18.10 16.33 -11.43
N ILE A 2 18.38 15.03 -11.24
CA ILE A 2 17.92 14.30 -10.06
C ILE A 2 19.07 14.41 -9.07
N ASP A 3 18.84 15.05 -7.94
CA ASP A 3 19.86 15.24 -6.91
C ASP A 3 19.73 14.20 -5.79
N ALA A 4 20.76 14.07 -4.96
CA ALA A 4 20.79 13.08 -3.88
C ALA A 4 19.60 13.24 -2.90
N VAL A 5 19.11 14.47 -2.74
CA VAL A 5 17.93 14.79 -1.91
C VAL A 5 16.64 14.21 -2.50
N ASP A 6 16.48 14.19 -3.83
CA ASP A 6 15.30 13.62 -4.49
C ASP A 6 15.25 12.11 -4.27
N ILE A 7 16.40 11.44 -4.39
CA ILE A 7 16.54 10.01 -4.15
C ILE A 7 16.21 9.69 -2.69
N LEU A 8 16.76 10.46 -1.75
CA LEU A 8 16.50 10.27 -0.33
C LEU A 8 15.01 10.47 0.00
N THR A 9 14.39 11.49 -0.59
CA THR A 9 12.96 11.79 -0.43
C THR A 9 12.09 10.67 -0.99
N ALA A 10 12.45 10.13 -2.17
CA ALA A 10 11.74 9.01 -2.78
C ALA A 10 11.86 7.74 -1.92
N VAL A 11 13.04 7.43 -1.39
CA VAL A 11 13.25 6.30 -0.48
C VAL A 11 12.47 6.48 0.82
N PHE A 12 12.45 7.70 1.38
CA PHE A 12 11.71 8.01 2.59
C PHE A 12 10.20 7.89 2.39
N ALA A 13 9.68 8.40 1.27
CA ALA A 13 8.29 8.24 0.88
C ALA A 13 7.93 6.76 0.69
N MET A 14 8.77 5.99 -0.02
CA MET A 14 8.59 4.55 -0.20
C MET A 14 8.52 3.80 1.14
N ALA A 15 9.47 4.06 2.04
CA ALA A 15 9.51 3.44 3.37
C ALA A 15 8.27 3.80 4.20
N THR A 16 7.86 5.07 4.17
CA THR A 16 6.65 5.56 4.84
C THR A 16 5.40 4.87 4.31
N GLY A 17 5.29 4.73 2.98
CA GLY A 17 4.18 4.02 2.35
C GLY A 17 4.12 2.56 2.73
N TYR A 18 5.25 1.86 2.77
CA TYR A 18 5.30 0.47 3.24
C TYR A 18 4.91 0.33 4.71
N ALA A 19 5.43 1.21 5.57
CA ALA A 19 5.08 1.21 7.00
C ALA A 19 3.58 1.47 7.20
N THR A 20 3.04 2.46 6.50
CA THR A 20 1.61 2.78 6.55
C THR A 20 0.77 1.61 6.02
N SER A 21 1.19 0.99 4.93
CA SER A 21 0.52 -0.18 4.36
C SER A 21 0.46 -1.35 5.34
N TRP A 22 1.56 -1.59 6.07
CA TRP A 22 1.62 -2.61 7.12
C TRP A 22 0.67 -2.29 8.28
N ILE A 23 0.78 -1.07 8.83
CA ILE A 23 -0.03 -0.64 9.98
C ILE A 23 -1.52 -0.64 9.60
N GLY A 24 -1.86 -0.09 8.44
CA GLY A 24 -3.23 -0.09 7.92
C GLY A 24 -3.77 -1.50 7.75
N PHE A 25 -2.97 -2.44 7.25
CA PHE A 25 -3.36 -3.84 7.14
C PHE A 25 -3.67 -4.47 8.51
N GLU A 26 -2.80 -4.27 9.51
CA GLU A 26 -3.02 -4.83 10.84
C GLU A 26 -4.23 -4.18 11.54
N ILE A 27 -4.46 -2.87 11.36
CA ILE A 27 -5.65 -2.19 11.87
C ILE A 27 -6.92 -2.79 11.29
N VAL A 28 -7.02 -2.94 9.96
CA VAL A 28 -8.23 -3.52 9.38
C VAL A 28 -8.41 -4.98 9.76
N ARG A 29 -7.31 -5.72 9.93
CA ARG A 29 -7.34 -7.11 10.37
C ARG A 29 -7.89 -7.22 11.80
N ILE A 30 -7.46 -6.33 12.70
CA ILE A 30 -7.99 -6.25 14.07
C ILE A 30 -9.47 -5.82 14.06
N ALA A 31 -9.85 -4.93 13.14
CA ALA A 31 -11.25 -4.54 12.92
C ALA A 31 -12.13 -5.65 12.31
N GLY A 32 -11.59 -6.86 12.13
CA GLY A 32 -12.32 -8.02 11.64
C GLY A 32 -12.40 -8.11 10.12
N TRP A 33 -11.70 -7.25 9.38
CA TRP A 33 -11.63 -7.34 7.92
C TRP A 33 -10.95 -8.65 7.52
N ARG A 34 -11.64 -9.40 6.65
CA ARG A 34 -11.13 -10.62 6.02
C ARG A 34 -11.05 -10.37 4.52
N GLU A 35 -10.06 -10.96 3.88
CA GLU A 35 -9.85 -10.84 2.43
C GLU A 35 -11.15 -11.23 1.71
N PRO A 36 -11.73 -10.33 0.89
CA PRO A 36 -13.05 -10.53 0.31
C PRO A 36 -13.05 -11.76 -0.60
N ALA A 37 -13.99 -12.69 -0.36
CA ALA A 37 -14.25 -13.80 -1.27
C ALA A 37 -14.71 -13.23 -2.62
N ARG A 38 -14.29 -13.87 -3.73
CA ARG A 38 -14.43 -13.40 -5.13
C ARG A 38 -15.85 -12.97 -5.57
N ASP A 39 -16.90 -13.24 -4.80
CA ASP A 39 -18.27 -13.30 -5.31
C ASP A 39 -19.26 -12.22 -4.83
N ARG A 40 -18.87 -11.17 -4.10
CA ARG A 40 -19.86 -10.12 -3.73
C ARG A 40 -19.34 -8.69 -3.79
N ILE A 41 -19.53 -8.06 -4.95
CA ILE A 41 -19.64 -6.59 -5.05
C ILE A 41 -21.11 -6.23 -4.81
N SER A 42 -21.54 -6.17 -3.55
CA SER A 42 -22.91 -5.79 -3.18
C SER A 42 -22.91 -4.64 -2.15
N GLY A 43 -22.07 -3.62 -2.36
CA GLY A 43 -21.92 -2.47 -1.47
C GLY A 43 -22.38 -1.17 -2.13
N GLY A 44 -23.05 -0.29 -1.37
CA GLY A 44 -23.37 1.07 -1.81
C GLY A 44 -22.11 1.95 -2.03
N PRO A 45 -22.24 3.12 -2.67
CA PRO A 45 -21.12 3.94 -3.15
C PRO A 45 -20.14 4.37 -2.05
N VAL A 46 -20.62 4.66 -0.85
CA VAL A 46 -19.78 5.01 0.31
C VAL A 46 -18.86 3.84 0.72
N ARG A 47 -19.39 2.62 0.68
CA ARG A 47 -18.62 1.42 1.02
C ARG A 47 -17.53 1.14 -0.03
N ILE A 48 -17.85 1.33 -1.31
CA ILE A 48 -16.88 1.23 -2.40
C ILE A 48 -15.75 2.25 -2.21
N GLY A 49 -16.08 3.51 -1.85
CA GLY A 49 -15.08 4.54 -1.57
C GLY A 49 -14.13 4.16 -0.43
N ILE A 50 -14.65 3.61 0.66
CA ILE A 50 -13.84 3.14 1.80
C ILE A 50 -12.96 1.94 1.38
N GLU A 51 -13.51 0.98 0.64
CA GLU A 51 -12.75 -0.19 0.16
C GLU A 51 -11.63 0.23 -0.79
N VAL A 52 -11.86 1.22 -1.66
CA VAL A 52 -10.84 1.79 -2.54
C VAL A 52 -9.76 2.53 -1.74
N ALA A 53 -10.14 3.33 -0.75
CA ALA A 53 -9.18 4.01 0.12
C ALA A 53 -8.31 3.02 0.91
N LEU A 54 -8.94 1.97 1.45
CA LEU A 54 -8.23 0.88 2.12
C LEU A 54 -7.31 0.12 1.16
N ALA A 55 -7.78 -0.18 -0.06
CA ALA A 55 -6.95 -0.82 -1.09
C ALA A 55 -5.77 0.06 -1.49
N ALA A 56 -5.94 1.39 -1.57
CA ALA A 56 -4.87 2.32 -1.89
C ALA A 56 -3.75 2.33 -0.84
N VAL A 57 -4.09 2.08 0.44
CA VAL A 57 -3.11 2.05 1.54
C VAL A 57 -2.52 0.65 1.73
N ILE A 58 -3.34 -0.39 1.69
CA ILE A 58 -2.96 -1.77 2.04
C ILE A 58 -2.44 -2.56 0.82
N GLY A 59 -2.75 -2.08 -0.39
CA GLY A 59 -2.42 -2.70 -1.67
C GLY A 59 -0.96 -3.15 -1.81
N PRO A 60 0.05 -2.29 -1.51
CA PRO A 60 1.44 -2.69 -1.60
C PRO A 60 1.78 -3.94 -0.76
N ARG A 61 1.29 -4.00 0.48
CA ARG A 61 1.51 -5.12 1.37
C ARG A 61 0.84 -6.40 0.87
N LEU A 62 -0.40 -6.30 0.42
CA LEU A 62 -1.16 -7.44 -0.13
C LEU A 62 -0.49 -8.00 -1.38
N LEU A 63 -0.06 -7.12 -2.28
CA LEU A 63 0.58 -7.50 -3.54
C LEU A 63 1.90 -8.24 -3.30
N LEU A 64 2.74 -7.77 -2.37
CA LEU A 64 3.96 -8.47 -1.98
C LEU A 64 3.69 -9.80 -1.28
N ARG A 65 2.76 -9.84 -0.33
CA ARG A 65 2.45 -11.05 0.43
C ARG A 65 1.90 -12.15 -0.48
N ASN A 66 0.95 -11.79 -1.36
CA ASN A 66 0.34 -12.72 -2.30
C ASN A 66 1.32 -13.11 -3.41
N GLY A 67 2.11 -12.16 -3.93
CA GLY A 67 3.18 -12.42 -4.88
C GLY A 67 4.22 -13.42 -4.35
N PHE A 68 4.69 -13.22 -3.12
CA PHE A 68 5.65 -14.12 -2.47
C PHE A 68 5.07 -15.52 -2.22
N ALA A 69 3.82 -15.60 -1.75
CA ALA A 69 3.14 -16.88 -1.54
C ALA A 69 2.97 -17.65 -2.85
N ASN A 70 2.59 -16.97 -3.93
CA ASN A 70 2.42 -17.59 -5.25
C ASN A 70 3.76 -17.98 -5.89
N TRP A 71 4.80 -17.17 -5.71
CA TRP A 71 6.16 -17.52 -6.13
C TRP A 71 6.67 -18.78 -5.41
N ARG A 72 6.50 -18.86 -4.08
CA ARG A 72 6.87 -20.07 -3.31
C ARG A 72 6.09 -21.32 -3.71
N ARG A 73 4.88 -21.17 -4.24
CA ARG A 73 4.06 -22.27 -4.77
C ARG A 73 4.37 -22.62 -6.22
N GLY A 74 5.32 -21.95 -6.86
CA GLY A 74 5.66 -22.14 -8.28
C GLY A 74 4.60 -21.61 -9.25
N LEU A 75 3.60 -20.86 -8.76
CA LEU A 75 2.53 -20.29 -9.58
C LEU A 75 2.94 -19.00 -10.28
N VAL A 76 4.04 -18.39 -9.83
CA VAL A 76 4.60 -17.14 -10.33
C VAL A 76 6.09 -17.32 -10.56
N SER A 77 6.58 -16.94 -11.73
CA SER A 77 8.01 -16.97 -12.04
C SER A 77 8.76 -15.86 -11.29
N LEU A 78 10.07 -16.06 -11.05
CA LEU A 78 10.90 -15.06 -10.39
C LEU A 78 10.88 -13.69 -11.11
N PRO A 79 10.97 -13.60 -12.45
CA PRO A 79 10.87 -12.31 -13.15
C PRO A 79 9.53 -11.61 -12.93
N LEU A 80 8.41 -12.35 -12.93
CA LEU A 80 7.10 -11.78 -12.67
C LEU A 80 6.98 -11.29 -11.22
N TYR A 81 7.56 -12.02 -10.26
CA TYR A 81 7.66 -11.55 -8.88
C TYR A 81 8.46 -10.25 -8.75
N THR A 82 9.57 -10.11 -9.49
CA THR A 82 10.34 -8.85 -9.54
C THR A 82 9.49 -7.68 -10.05
N VAL A 83 8.69 -7.90 -11.10
CA VAL A 83 7.76 -6.87 -11.59
C VAL A 83 6.73 -6.50 -10.53
N LEU A 84 6.16 -7.49 -9.84
CA LEU A 84 5.24 -7.25 -8.72
C LEU A 84 5.90 -6.42 -7.61
N THR A 85 7.15 -6.72 -7.25
CA THR A 85 7.88 -5.95 -6.25
C THR A 85 8.11 -4.49 -6.68
N LEU A 86 8.36 -4.26 -7.97
CA LEU A 86 8.56 -2.91 -8.52
C LEU A 86 7.26 -2.11 -8.53
N VAL A 87 6.14 -2.76 -8.88
CA VAL A 87 4.81 -2.15 -8.78
C VAL A 87 4.46 -1.82 -7.33
N ALA A 88 4.72 -2.73 -6.39
CA ALA A 88 4.52 -2.46 -4.96
C ALA A 88 5.39 -1.30 -4.45
N ALA A 89 6.62 -1.17 -4.94
CA ALA A 89 7.52 -0.07 -4.61
C ALA A 89 6.97 1.28 -5.07
N GLY A 90 6.56 1.38 -6.34
CA GLY A 90 5.95 2.59 -6.89
C GLY A 90 4.64 2.96 -6.17
N TRP A 91 3.79 1.97 -5.90
CA TRP A 91 2.57 2.19 -5.12
C TRP A 91 2.87 2.66 -3.68
N SER A 92 3.89 2.09 -3.04
CA SER A 92 4.33 2.54 -1.71
C SER A 92 4.82 3.98 -1.74
N MET A 93 5.57 4.41 -2.77
CA MET A 93 5.95 5.81 -2.91
C MET A 93 4.71 6.73 -2.98
N CYS A 94 3.75 6.41 -3.84
CA CYS A 94 2.54 7.23 -4.00
C CYS A 94 1.74 7.32 -2.70
N SER A 95 1.51 6.20 -2.02
CA SER A 95 0.79 6.18 -0.74
C SER A 95 1.58 6.90 0.37
N GLY A 96 2.90 6.75 0.41
CA GLY A 96 3.76 7.43 1.38
C GLY A 96 3.76 8.94 1.24
N VAL A 97 3.77 9.47 0.01
CA VAL A 97 3.64 10.93 -0.22
C VAL A 97 2.33 11.45 0.37
N VAL A 98 1.22 10.75 0.15
CA VAL A 98 -0.09 11.14 0.71
C VAL A 98 -0.05 11.18 2.24
N VAL A 99 0.57 10.16 2.86
CA VAL A 99 0.71 10.11 4.33
C VAL A 99 1.56 11.25 4.86
N LEU A 100 2.69 11.55 4.21
CA LEU A 100 3.56 12.65 4.59
C LEU A 100 2.85 14.01 4.48
N GLN A 101 2.07 14.21 3.41
CA GLN A 101 1.25 15.42 3.23
C GLN A 101 0.20 15.55 4.33
N LEU A 102 -0.48 14.46 4.70
CA LEU A 102 -1.45 14.44 5.80
C LEU A 102 -0.79 14.74 7.14
N ALA A 103 0.39 14.18 7.41
CA ALA A 103 1.14 14.44 8.64
C ALA A 103 1.63 15.90 8.72
N PHE A 104 2.05 16.47 7.59
CA PHE A 104 2.40 17.88 7.51
C PHE A 104 1.19 18.79 7.77
N ALA A 105 0.06 18.51 7.12
CA ALA A 105 -1.16 19.27 7.31
C ALA A 105 -1.68 19.18 8.75
N SER A 106 -1.68 17.99 9.36
CA SER A 106 -2.11 17.84 10.76
C SER A 106 -1.20 18.57 11.73
N GLY A 107 0.13 18.54 11.51
CA GLY A 107 1.08 19.31 12.29
C GLY A 107 0.86 20.81 12.18
N TYR A 108 0.53 21.31 10.97
CA TYR A 108 0.21 22.73 10.76
C TYR A 108 -1.06 23.17 11.48
N PHE A 109 -2.11 22.34 11.50
CA PHE A 109 -3.37 22.69 12.18
C PHE A 109 -3.33 22.49 13.71
N LEU A 110 -2.35 21.76 14.23
CA LEU A 110 -2.16 21.52 15.66
C LEU A 110 -1.13 22.45 16.32
N ALA A 111 -0.40 23.24 15.54
CA ALA A 111 0.56 24.26 16.00
C ALA A 111 -0.09 25.64 16.07
#